data_AF-A0A7S2R4D9-F1
#
_entry.id   AF-A0A7S2R4D9-F1
#
_cell.length_a   1.000
_cell.length_b   1.000
_cell.length_c   1.000
_cell.angle_alpha   90.00
_cell.angle_beta   90.00
_cell.angle_gamma   90.00
#
_symmetry.space_group_name_H-M   'P 1'
#
loop_
_entity.id
_entity.type
_entity.pdbx_description
1 polymer ?
#
loop_
_entity_poly.entity_id
_entity_poly.type
_entity_poly.pdbx_seq_one_letter_code
_entity_poly.pdbx_strand_id
1 'polypeptide(L)'
;MASSIDDPKWTLSDEAKSNILAQRRCILLALIGSTPVTSVVVKGILEGGYLVVVKSWLDDILNKGLGGLDLLLHLLSNITDLPVTKDMVTSSKLGRAVAGVEKHRICVGGKNEPAIRERVTRVKEHWSASVRRMKQIQPQDGKNNVSQKRQIQFLDNVTVSKKVKAEDQKEKVSFSSLVKKVATSGEIPRLASFKIKAEDNDQGKGNQSISADAPYSKSEREARPRDTFNVVDSSVSTSIEDKLDQASEQRKK
;
A
#
# COMPACT_ATOMS: atom_id res chain seq x y z
N MET A 1 -38.49 -37.43 -34.20
CA MET A 1 -38.62 -36.98 -32.81
C MET A 1 -37.22 -36.81 -32.26
N ALA A 2 -36.71 -35.57 -32.20
CA ALA A 2 -35.38 -35.29 -31.67
C ALA A 2 -35.52 -35.11 -30.15
N SER A 3 -34.92 -36.01 -29.38
CA SER A 3 -34.79 -35.89 -27.93
C SER A 3 -33.84 -34.73 -27.61
N SER A 4 -34.38 -33.69 -26.98
CA SER A 4 -33.60 -32.57 -26.44
C SER A 4 -32.62 -33.12 -25.39
N ILE A 5 -31.33 -33.04 -25.67
CA ILE A 5 -30.27 -33.33 -24.71
C ILE A 5 -30.10 -32.05 -23.92
N ASP A 6 -30.66 -32.00 -22.71
CA ASP A 6 -30.42 -30.88 -21.80
C ASP A 6 -28.99 -30.98 -21.28
N ASP A 7 -28.13 -30.08 -21.75
CA ASP A 7 -26.75 -29.99 -21.27
C ASP A 7 -26.73 -29.69 -19.76
N PRO A 8 -25.97 -30.46 -18.95
CA PRO A 8 -25.89 -30.24 -17.52
C PRO A 8 -25.26 -28.87 -17.24
N LYS A 9 -26.07 -27.98 -16.66
CA LYS A 9 -25.64 -26.63 -16.25
C LYS A 9 -24.81 -26.71 -14.98
N TRP A 10 -23.49 -26.81 -15.13
CA TRP A 10 -22.56 -26.75 -14.01
C TRP A 10 -22.51 -25.35 -13.39
N THR A 11 -23.21 -25.13 -12.27
CA THR A 11 -23.10 -23.90 -11.50
C THR A 11 -22.03 -24.04 -10.41
N LEU A 12 -20.95 -23.27 -10.54
CA LEU A 12 -19.94 -23.13 -9.47
C LEU A 12 -20.57 -22.56 -8.19
N SER A 13 -20.13 -23.06 -7.03
CA SER A 13 -20.48 -22.46 -5.74
C SER A 13 -19.92 -21.04 -5.62
N ASP A 14 -20.58 -20.20 -4.81
CA ASP A 14 -20.13 -18.81 -4.63
C ASP A 14 -18.78 -18.72 -3.91
N GLU A 15 -18.47 -19.69 -3.05
CA GLU A 15 -17.14 -19.84 -2.45
C GLU A 15 -16.07 -20.12 -3.51
N ALA A 16 -16.33 -21.05 -4.44
CA ALA A 16 -15.40 -21.35 -5.53
C ALA A 16 -15.16 -20.12 -6.42
N LYS A 17 -16.21 -19.37 -6.75
CA LYS A 17 -16.09 -18.10 -7.49
C LYS A 17 -15.25 -17.07 -6.73
N SER A 18 -15.48 -16.93 -5.42
CA SER A 18 -14.71 -16.01 -4.55
C SER A 18 -13.22 -16.37 -4.53
N ASN A 19 -12.90 -17.66 -4.42
CA ASN A 19 -11.52 -18.16 -4.42
C ASN A 19 -10.83 -17.92 -5.77
N ILE A 20 -11.53 -18.20 -6.88
CA ILE A 20 -11.01 -17.92 -8.23
C ILE A 20 -10.74 -16.41 -8.40
N LEU A 21 -11.64 -15.55 -7.91
CA LEU A 21 -11.45 -14.10 -7.95
C LEU A 21 -10.25 -13.65 -7.11
N ALA A 22 -10.09 -14.19 -5.90
CA ALA A 22 -8.95 -13.90 -5.03
C ALA A 22 -7.63 -14.30 -5.72
N GLN A 23 -7.57 -15.50 -6.31
CA GLN A 23 -6.40 -16.00 -7.01
C GLN A 23 -6.04 -15.13 -8.23
N ARG A 24 -7.04 -14.76 -9.05
CA ARG A 24 -6.84 -13.86 -10.19
C ARG A 24 -6.27 -12.50 -9.75
N ARG A 25 -6.78 -11.94 -8.65
CA ARG A 25 -6.29 -10.68 -8.09
C ARG A 25 -4.85 -10.81 -7.59
N CYS A 26 -4.49 -11.91 -6.92
CA CYS A 26 -3.10 -12.17 -6.53
C CYS A 26 -2.17 -12.20 -7.74
N ILE A 27 -2.55 -12.91 -8.81
CA ILE A 27 -1.73 -13.00 -10.02
C ILE A 27 -1.53 -11.60 -10.64
N LEU A 28 -2.60 -10.81 -10.77
CA LEU A 28 -2.50 -9.45 -11.32
C LEU A 28 -1.64 -8.54 -10.45
N LEU A 29 -1.79 -8.62 -9.12
CA LEU A 29 -0.96 -7.86 -8.17
C LEU A 29 0.51 -8.23 -8.33
N ALA A 30 0.83 -9.52 -8.40
CA ALA A 30 2.19 -10.01 -8.56
C ALA A 30 2.81 -9.57 -9.90
N LEU A 31 2.08 -9.67 -11.01
CA LEU A 31 2.56 -9.26 -12.34
C LEU A 31 2.87 -7.76 -12.38
N ILE A 32 1.99 -6.94 -11.82
CA ILE A 32 2.18 -5.48 -11.78
C ILE A 32 3.32 -5.14 -10.81
N GLY A 33 3.37 -5.78 -9.64
CA GLY A 33 4.41 -5.58 -8.63
C GLY A 33 5.79 -6.03 -9.07
N SER A 34 5.90 -7.05 -9.94
CA SER A 34 7.17 -7.50 -10.53
C SER A 34 7.65 -6.64 -11.69
N THR A 35 6.80 -5.74 -12.21
CA THR A 35 7.18 -4.88 -13.33
C THR A 35 8.01 -3.70 -12.82
N PRO A 36 9.17 -3.38 -13.45
CA PRO A 36 10.00 -2.25 -13.02
C PRO A 36 9.22 -0.94 -12.95
N VAL A 37 9.43 -0.17 -11.88
CA VAL A 37 8.74 1.11 -11.64
C VAL A 37 9.02 2.18 -12.71
N THR A 38 10.11 2.03 -13.46
CA THR A 38 10.48 2.91 -14.59
C THR A 38 9.82 2.51 -15.90
N SER A 39 9.10 1.38 -15.93
CA SER A 39 8.45 0.88 -17.13
C SER A 39 7.30 1.77 -17.57
N VAL A 40 7.27 2.09 -18.88
CA VAL A 40 6.15 2.79 -19.52
C VAL A 40 4.82 2.02 -19.39
N VAL A 41 4.88 0.70 -19.26
CA VAL A 41 3.70 -0.16 -19.08
C VAL A 41 3.05 0.10 -17.72
N VAL A 42 3.84 0.17 -16.64
CA VAL A 42 3.32 0.46 -15.29
C VAL A 42 2.71 1.85 -15.26
N LYS A 43 3.36 2.83 -15.90
CA LYS A 43 2.82 4.18 -16.03
C LYS A 43 1.46 4.18 -16.73
N GLY A 44 1.35 3.51 -17.89
CA GLY A 44 0.09 3.40 -18.63
C GLY A 44 -1.02 2.71 -17.81
N ILE A 45 -0.69 1.65 -17.07
CA ILE A 45 -1.64 0.96 -16.17
C ILE A 45 -2.14 1.90 -15.06
N LEU A 46 -1.25 2.68 -14.44
CA LEU A 46 -1.59 3.62 -13.40
C LEU A 46 -2.47 4.77 -13.91
N GLU A 47 -2.12 5.32 -15.08
CA GLU A 47 -2.91 6.35 -15.77
C GLU A 47 -4.29 5.83 -16.21
N GLY A 48 -4.39 4.53 -16.53
CA GLY A 48 -5.64 3.83 -16.82
C GLY A 48 -6.55 3.58 -15.62
N GLY A 49 -6.26 4.14 -14.44
CA GLY A 49 -7.13 4.06 -13.28
C GLY A 49 -6.96 2.81 -12.42
N TYR A 50 -5.82 2.12 -12.52
CA TYR A 50 -5.54 0.92 -11.72
C TYR A 50 -5.77 1.12 -10.21
N LEU A 51 -5.44 2.29 -9.65
CA LEU A 51 -5.65 2.55 -8.22
C LEU A 51 -7.14 2.55 -7.81
N VAL A 52 -8.05 2.86 -8.72
CA VAL A 52 -9.50 2.74 -8.47
C VAL A 52 -9.89 1.28 -8.35
N VAL A 53 -9.33 0.42 -9.21
CA VAL A 53 -9.54 -1.03 -9.19
C VAL A 53 -8.97 -1.64 -7.90
N VAL A 54 -7.75 -1.27 -7.52
CA VAL A 54 -7.13 -1.68 -6.25
C VAL A 54 -7.97 -1.26 -5.05
N LYS A 55 -8.52 -0.03 -5.06
CA LYS A 55 -9.45 0.41 -4.01
C LYS A 55 -10.68 -0.48 -3.94
N SER A 56 -11.29 -0.80 -5.09
CA SER A 56 -12.44 -1.71 -5.12
C SER A 56 -12.10 -3.08 -4.56
N TRP A 57 -10.89 -3.62 -4.85
CA TRP A 57 -10.45 -4.89 -4.28
C TRP A 57 -10.24 -4.81 -2.78
N LEU A 58 -9.65 -3.71 -2.30
CA LEU A 58 -9.51 -3.47 -0.86
C LEU A 58 -10.88 -3.41 -0.17
N ASP A 59 -11.85 -2.69 -0.75
CA ASP A 59 -13.22 -2.62 -0.21
C ASP A 59 -13.90 -4.00 -0.20
N ASP A 60 -13.69 -4.83 -1.22
CA ASP A 60 -14.21 -6.21 -1.25
C ASP A 60 -13.57 -7.10 -0.18
N ILE A 61 -12.25 -6.99 0.04
CA ILE A 61 -11.53 -7.76 1.06
C ILE A 61 -12.05 -7.37 2.45
N LEU A 62 -12.16 -6.06 2.72
CA LEU A 62 -12.58 -5.56 4.03
C LEU A 62 -14.06 -5.86 4.32
N ASN A 63 -14.95 -5.61 3.36
CA ASN A 63 -16.39 -5.69 3.61
C ASN A 63 -16.99 -7.07 3.35
N LYS A 64 -16.49 -7.79 2.33
CA LYS A 64 -17.03 -9.09 1.89
C LYS A 64 -16.15 -10.28 2.27
N GLY A 65 -14.98 -10.04 2.86
CA GLY A 65 -14.05 -11.11 3.27
C GLY A 65 -13.40 -11.85 2.10
N LEU A 66 -13.38 -11.28 0.90
CA LEU A 66 -12.81 -11.93 -0.29
C LEU A 66 -11.30 -12.14 -0.11
N GLY A 67 -10.83 -13.39 -0.20
CA GLY A 67 -9.41 -13.76 -0.09
C GLY A 67 -8.78 -13.56 1.30
N GLY A 68 -9.56 -13.09 2.27
CA GLY A 68 -9.14 -12.92 3.65
C GLY A 68 -7.90 -12.04 3.85
N LEU A 69 -7.16 -12.37 4.91
CA LEU A 69 -6.01 -11.58 5.34
C LEU A 69 -4.79 -11.74 4.43
N ASP A 70 -4.58 -12.91 3.83
CA ASP A 70 -3.42 -13.17 2.98
C ASP A 70 -3.46 -12.29 1.72
N LEU A 71 -4.64 -12.17 1.10
CA LEU A 71 -4.84 -11.27 -0.03
C LEU A 71 -4.67 -9.80 0.39
N LEU A 72 -5.13 -9.40 1.58
CA LEU A 72 -4.91 -8.03 2.10
C LEU A 72 -3.41 -7.72 2.22
N LEU A 73 -2.66 -8.62 2.85
CA LEU A 73 -1.23 -8.48 3.06
C LEU A 73 -0.48 -8.42 1.72
N HIS A 74 -0.84 -9.30 0.78
CA HIS A 74 -0.27 -9.31 -0.56
C HIS A 74 -0.59 -8.02 -1.33
N LEU A 75 -1.83 -7.52 -1.25
CA LEU A 75 -2.22 -6.25 -1.85
C LEU A 75 -1.39 -5.09 -1.30
N LEU A 76 -1.29 -4.95 0.02
CA LEU A 76 -0.52 -3.86 0.65
C LEU A 76 0.97 -3.88 0.23
N SER A 77 1.56 -5.06 0.14
CA SER A 77 2.95 -5.21 -0.32
C SER A 77 3.13 -4.75 -1.76
N ASN A 78 2.31 -5.23 -2.69
CA ASN A 78 2.48 -4.93 -4.11
C ASN A 78 2.18 -3.46 -4.47
N ILE A 79 1.37 -2.75 -3.66
CA ILE A 79 1.06 -1.34 -3.93
C ILE A 79 2.11 -0.37 -3.35
N THR A 80 3.01 -0.85 -2.49
CA THR A 80 3.99 -0.01 -1.78
C THR A 80 4.93 0.69 -2.75
N ASP A 81 5.45 -0.05 -3.74
CA ASP A 81 6.50 0.45 -4.63
C ASP A 81 5.99 1.12 -5.92
N LEU A 82 4.67 1.28 -6.06
CA LEU A 82 4.10 1.88 -7.26
C LEU A 82 4.48 3.36 -7.39
N PRO A 83 4.89 3.82 -8.60
CA PRO A 83 5.24 5.22 -8.86
C PRO A 83 4.00 6.10 -8.96
N VAL A 84 3.31 6.34 -7.84
CA VAL A 84 2.07 7.11 -7.79
C VAL A 84 2.30 8.62 -7.71
N THR A 85 1.46 9.40 -8.38
CA THR A 85 1.41 10.86 -8.24
C THR A 85 0.37 11.29 -7.22
N LYS A 86 0.43 12.56 -6.77
CA LYS A 86 -0.55 13.11 -5.82
C LYS A 86 -1.96 12.98 -6.38
N ASP A 87 -2.14 13.32 -7.65
CA ASP A 87 -3.43 13.37 -8.31
C ASP A 87 -4.04 11.97 -8.48
N MET A 88 -3.21 10.95 -8.76
CA MET A 88 -3.66 9.56 -8.82
C MET A 88 -4.16 9.07 -7.45
N VAL A 89 -3.47 9.40 -6.36
CA VAL A 89 -3.85 8.97 -5.00
C VAL A 89 -5.12 9.70 -4.52
N THR A 90 -5.26 10.99 -4.82
CA THR A 90 -6.44 11.78 -4.42
C THR A 90 -7.68 11.42 -5.23
N SER A 91 -7.57 11.31 -6.56
CA SER A 91 -8.69 10.96 -7.45
C SER A 91 -9.24 9.56 -7.17
N SER A 92 -8.36 8.58 -6.95
CA SER A 92 -8.76 7.21 -6.62
C SER A 92 -9.34 7.06 -5.21
N LYS A 93 -9.09 8.03 -4.31
CA LYS A 93 -9.41 7.96 -2.86
C LYS A 93 -8.75 6.78 -2.14
N LEU A 94 -7.76 6.12 -2.75
CA LEU A 94 -7.11 4.94 -2.20
C LEU A 94 -6.31 5.26 -0.93
N GLY A 95 -5.69 6.45 -0.84
CA GLY A 95 -4.94 6.85 0.36
C GLY A 95 -5.77 6.86 1.64
N ARG A 96 -7.04 7.30 1.57
CA ARG A 96 -7.98 7.25 2.71
C ARG A 96 -8.37 5.82 3.04
N ALA A 97 -8.60 4.98 2.03
CA ALA A 97 -8.95 3.58 2.23
C ALA A 97 -7.81 2.82 2.92
N VAL A 98 -6.57 2.99 2.45
CA VAL A 98 -5.36 2.41 3.07
C VAL A 98 -5.20 2.84 4.53
N ALA A 99 -5.40 4.13 4.84
CA ALA A 99 -5.37 4.61 6.23
C ALA A 99 -6.50 4.03 7.10
N GLY A 100 -7.63 3.63 6.50
CA GLY A 100 -8.74 2.99 7.19
C GLY A 100 -8.49 1.52 7.54
N VAL A 101 -7.56 0.85 6.86
CA VAL A 101 -7.26 -0.58 7.07
C VAL A 101 -6.83 -0.87 8.51
N GLU A 102 -6.01 0.00 9.09
CA GLU A 102 -5.49 -0.14 10.47
C GLU A 102 -6.61 -0.19 11.52
N LYS A 103 -7.78 0.41 11.22
CA LYS A 103 -8.92 0.52 12.13
C LYS A 103 -10.02 -0.49 11.81
N HIS A 104 -9.84 -1.30 10.77
CA HIS A 104 -10.87 -2.22 10.31
C HIS A 104 -10.99 -3.43 11.24
N ARG A 105 -12.22 -3.94 11.43
CA ARG A 105 -12.53 -5.05 12.34
C ARG A 105 -11.72 -6.33 12.12
N ILE A 106 -11.27 -6.58 10.89
CA ILE A 106 -10.47 -7.77 10.56
C ILE A 106 -9.00 -7.63 10.97
N CYS A 107 -8.55 -6.40 11.23
CA CYS A 107 -7.17 -6.08 11.53
C CYS A 107 -6.97 -5.87 13.05
N VAL A 108 -7.92 -5.19 13.69
CA VAL A 108 -7.84 -4.81 15.11
C VAL A 108 -8.00 -6.05 16.01
N GLY A 109 -7.09 -6.21 16.97
CA GLY A 109 -7.11 -7.30 17.95
C GLY A 109 -6.67 -8.66 17.39
N GLY A 110 -6.31 -8.72 16.10
CA GLY A 110 -5.77 -9.92 15.47
C GLY A 110 -4.28 -10.10 15.72
N LYS A 111 -3.79 -11.34 15.65
CA LYS A 111 -2.35 -11.66 15.75
C LYS A 111 -1.49 -10.94 14.70
N ASN A 112 -2.10 -10.57 13.58
CA ASN A 112 -1.44 -9.94 12.44
C ASN A 112 -1.57 -8.40 12.41
N GLU A 113 -2.21 -7.79 13.42
CA GLU A 113 -2.31 -6.33 13.55
C GLU A 113 -0.96 -5.59 13.36
N PRO A 114 0.15 -5.99 14.02
CA PRO A 114 1.42 -5.27 13.86
C PRO A 114 1.95 -5.34 12.42
N ALA A 115 1.83 -6.49 11.75
CA ALA A 115 2.28 -6.66 10.37
C ALA A 115 1.45 -5.80 9.39
N ILE A 116 0.14 -5.70 9.61
CA ILE A 116 -0.74 -4.82 8.81
C ILE A 116 -0.36 -3.36 9.01
N ARG A 117 -0.20 -2.92 10.27
CA ARG A 117 0.16 -1.54 10.60
C ARG A 117 1.52 -1.15 10.01
N GLU A 118 2.50 -2.05 10.08
CA GLU A 118 3.80 -1.86 9.47
C GLU A 118 3.67 -1.67 7.95
N ARG A 119 2.95 -2.56 7.24
CA ARG A 119 2.76 -2.44 5.79
C ARG A 119 2.01 -1.18 5.40
N VAL A 120 0.96 -0.80 6.13
CA VAL A 120 0.22 0.44 5.87
C VAL A 120 1.13 1.66 6.07
N THR A 121 1.99 1.66 7.09
CA THR A 121 2.97 2.72 7.31
C THR A 121 3.96 2.81 6.15
N ARG A 122 4.51 1.66 5.70
CA ARG A 122 5.40 1.60 4.53
C ARG A 122 4.76 2.15 3.26
N VAL A 123 3.49 1.79 2.98
CA VAL A 123 2.74 2.34 1.84
C VAL A 123 2.65 3.86 1.93
N LYS A 124 2.26 4.40 3.10
CA LYS A 124 2.15 5.86 3.31
C LYS A 124 3.49 6.57 3.08
N GLU A 125 4.58 6.01 3.59
CA GLU A 125 5.93 6.56 3.45
C GLU A 125 6.43 6.53 2.01
N HIS A 126 6.35 5.38 1.35
CA HIS A 126 6.78 5.22 -0.05
C HIS A 126 5.98 6.11 -0.99
N TRP A 127 4.67 6.25 -0.80
CA TRP A 127 3.85 7.13 -1.62
C TRP A 127 4.18 8.60 -1.38
N SER A 128 4.40 9.01 -0.14
CA SER A 128 4.86 10.36 0.18
C SER A 128 6.20 10.68 -0.51
N ALA A 129 7.15 9.74 -0.47
CA ALA A 129 8.43 9.85 -1.16
C ALA A 129 8.26 9.88 -2.69
N SER A 130 7.41 9.02 -3.25
CA SER A 130 7.11 8.96 -4.68
C SER A 130 6.52 10.27 -5.19
N VAL A 131 5.55 10.85 -4.49
CA VAL A 131 4.95 12.15 -4.81
C VAL A 131 5.99 13.27 -4.77
N ARG A 132 6.91 13.25 -3.82
CA ARG A 132 8.01 14.23 -3.74
C ARG A 132 8.97 14.09 -4.93
N ARG A 133 9.35 12.87 -5.30
CA ARG A 133 10.23 12.61 -6.46
C ARG A 133 9.57 13.06 -7.76
N MET A 134 8.29 12.72 -7.97
CA MET A 134 7.55 13.10 -9.18
C MET A 134 7.42 14.62 -9.35
N LYS A 135 7.30 15.37 -8.24
CA LYS A 135 7.30 16.84 -8.27
C LYS A 135 8.65 17.46 -8.66
N GLN A 136 9.76 16.77 -8.42
CA GLN A 136 11.09 17.26 -8.81
C GLN A 136 11.38 16.98 -10.29
N ILE A 137 10.83 15.90 -10.84
CA ILE A 137 11.06 15.47 -12.23
C ILE A 137 10.21 16.23 -13.24
N GLN A 138 9.03 16.73 -12.85
CA GLN A 138 8.30 17.69 -13.69
C GLN A 138 8.87 19.10 -13.44
N PRO A 139 9.79 19.61 -14.30
CA PRO A 139 10.07 21.04 -14.29
C PRO A 139 8.73 21.76 -14.48
N GLN A 140 8.50 22.78 -13.66
CA GLN A 140 7.31 23.61 -13.76
C GLN A 140 7.31 24.33 -15.11
N ASP A 141 6.77 23.69 -16.14
CA ASP A 141 6.43 24.36 -17.39
C ASP A 141 5.31 25.37 -17.08
N GLY A 142 5.71 26.62 -16.83
CA GLY A 142 4.86 27.76 -17.16
C GLY A 142 4.07 28.46 -16.04
N LYS A 143 4.49 28.44 -14.77
CA LYS A 143 4.07 29.48 -13.81
C LYS A 143 5.24 30.32 -13.33
N ASN A 144 5.76 31.12 -14.27
CA ASN A 144 6.43 32.38 -13.96
C ASN A 144 5.43 33.29 -13.23
N ASN A 145 5.35 33.19 -11.90
CA ASN A 145 4.95 34.33 -11.10
C ASN A 145 6.19 34.86 -10.39
N VAL A 146 6.89 35.71 -11.14
CA VAL A 146 7.99 36.53 -10.67
C VAL A 146 7.47 37.40 -9.52
N SER A 147 7.87 37.06 -8.30
CA SER A 147 8.07 38.06 -7.24
C SER A 147 9.56 38.10 -6.92
N GLN A 148 10.30 38.74 -7.82
CA GLN A 148 11.60 39.31 -7.52
C GLN A 148 11.41 40.41 -6.46
N LYS A 149 11.90 40.20 -5.22
CA LYS A 149 12.46 41.31 -4.43
C LYS A 149 13.34 40.83 -3.27
N ARG A 150 14.62 40.64 -3.58
CA ARG A 150 15.82 41.23 -2.94
C ARG A 150 17.01 40.28 -3.06
N GLN A 151 17.85 40.59 -4.04
CA GLN A 151 19.29 40.37 -3.99
C GLN A 151 19.85 40.91 -2.68
N ILE A 152 20.63 40.09 -1.97
CA ILE A 152 21.91 40.55 -1.44
C ILE A 152 22.94 39.62 -2.05
N GLN A 153 23.77 40.21 -2.91
CA GLN A 153 24.96 39.60 -3.48
C GLN A 153 26.01 39.45 -2.38
N PHE A 154 26.60 38.27 -2.27
CA PHE A 154 27.99 38.12 -1.86
C PHE A 154 28.61 37.06 -2.77
N LEU A 155 29.19 37.54 -3.86
CA LEU A 155 30.24 36.83 -4.57
C LEU A 155 31.53 37.17 -3.82
N ASP A 156 32.27 36.16 -3.38
CA ASP A 156 33.71 36.17 -3.59
C ASP A 156 34.24 34.74 -3.67
N ASN A 157 34.89 34.50 -4.80
CA ASN A 157 35.74 33.36 -5.13
C ASN A 157 36.93 33.29 -4.17
N VAL A 158 37.45 32.08 -3.90
CA VAL A 158 38.85 31.68 -4.18
C VAL A 158 39.03 30.19 -3.84
N THR A 159 39.42 29.42 -4.86
CA THR A 159 40.04 28.09 -4.80
C THR A 159 41.52 28.19 -4.39
N VAL A 160 41.99 27.40 -3.41
CA VAL A 160 43.36 26.85 -3.38
C VAL A 160 43.42 25.54 -2.58
N SER A 161 43.93 24.48 -3.20
CA SER A 161 44.33 23.20 -2.60
C SER A 161 45.69 23.30 -1.88
N LYS A 162 45.84 22.77 -0.65
CA LYS A 162 47.07 22.06 -0.18
C LYS A 162 47.02 21.52 1.26
N LYS A 163 47.40 20.22 1.37
CA LYS A 163 48.28 19.57 2.36
C LYS A 163 47.89 19.51 3.87
N VAL A 164 47.62 18.27 4.31
CA VAL A 164 48.14 17.53 5.50
C VAL A 164 48.68 18.35 6.69
N LYS A 165 48.13 18.15 7.91
CA LYS A 165 48.80 17.57 9.09
C LYS A 165 47.84 17.41 10.30
N ALA A 166 48.20 16.46 11.15
CA ALA A 166 47.53 15.87 12.30
C ALA A 166 47.12 16.77 13.49
N GLU A 167 46.24 16.18 14.30
CA GLU A 167 46.25 16.08 15.77
C GLU A 167 45.40 17.03 16.64
N ASP A 168 44.63 16.36 17.51
CA ASP A 168 43.98 16.71 18.77
C ASP A 168 43.75 18.17 19.17
N GLN A 169 42.48 18.49 19.51
CA GLN A 169 42.12 18.95 20.85
C GLN A 169 40.59 19.02 21.10
N LYS A 170 40.17 18.21 22.09
CA LYS A 170 39.33 18.55 23.25
C LYS A 170 38.32 19.72 23.21
N GLU A 171 37.15 19.36 23.72
CA GLU A 171 36.28 20.10 24.66
C GLU A 171 35.11 20.98 24.15
N LYS A 172 33.91 20.50 24.53
CA LYS A 172 32.80 21.24 25.15
C LYS A 172 32.13 22.37 24.37
N VAL A 173 30.95 22.07 23.83
CA VAL A 173 29.82 23.01 23.66
C VAL A 173 28.55 22.17 23.91
N SER A 174 27.93 22.15 25.09
CA SER A 174 27.16 23.22 25.75
C SER A 174 26.10 23.84 24.83
N PHE A 175 24.92 23.21 24.78
CA PHE A 175 23.67 23.86 24.40
C PHE A 175 22.56 23.45 25.36
N SER A 176 22.61 24.01 26.57
CA SER A 176 21.45 24.23 27.41
C SER A 176 20.73 25.50 26.93
N SER A 177 19.63 25.35 26.19
CA SER A 177 18.61 26.40 26.10
C SER A 177 17.36 25.93 26.84
N LEU A 178 17.42 26.13 28.15
CA LEU A 178 16.30 26.13 29.07
C LEU A 178 15.54 27.46 28.90
N VAL A 179 14.21 27.40 29.07
CA VAL A 179 13.23 28.48 29.29
C VAL A 179 12.96 29.55 28.21
N LYS A 180 11.72 29.51 27.68
CA LYS A 180 10.77 30.61 27.90
C LYS A 180 9.33 30.10 28.07
N LYS A 181 8.95 30.01 29.35
CA LYS A 181 7.58 29.94 29.86
C LYS A 181 6.99 31.35 29.77
N VAL A 182 5.95 31.56 28.96
CA VAL A 182 5.01 32.69 29.13
C VAL A 182 3.61 32.16 28.86
N ALA A 183 2.81 32.11 29.92
CA ALA A 183 1.37 31.99 29.86
C ALA A 183 0.78 33.31 29.34
N THR A 184 -0.19 33.23 28.44
CA THR A 184 -1.15 34.33 28.25
C THR A 184 -2.55 33.73 28.19
N SER A 185 -3.32 34.15 29.20
CA SER A 185 -4.73 33.92 29.40
C SER A 185 -5.54 34.69 28.34
N GLY A 186 -6.66 34.09 27.91
CA GLY A 186 -7.87 34.81 27.52
C GLY A 186 -7.92 35.44 26.12
N GLU A 187 -8.60 34.79 25.19
CA GLU A 187 -9.82 35.37 24.59
C GLU A 187 -10.64 34.31 23.84
N ILE A 188 -11.93 34.32 24.14
CA ILE A 188 -12.99 33.51 23.54
C ILE A 188 -13.57 34.31 22.37
N PRO A 189 -13.61 33.78 21.13
CA PRO A 189 -14.58 34.24 20.16
C PRO A 189 -15.84 33.37 20.21
N ARG A 190 -16.94 34.07 20.46
CA ARG A 190 -18.32 33.64 20.54
C ARG A 190 -18.78 32.70 19.41
N LEU A 191 -19.68 31.81 19.85
CA LEU A 191 -20.68 31.10 19.08
C LEU A 191 -21.29 31.94 17.95
N ALA A 192 -21.25 31.41 16.73
CA ALA A 192 -22.27 31.67 15.72
C ALA A 192 -23.23 30.46 15.69
N SER A 193 -24.44 30.77 16.13
CA SER A 193 -25.64 29.95 16.19
C SER A 193 -26.10 29.48 14.80
N PHE A 194 -26.03 28.17 14.53
CA PHE A 194 -26.87 27.54 13.52
C PHE A 194 -28.04 26.84 14.20
N LYS A 195 -29.18 27.50 14.10
CA LYS A 195 -30.52 27.03 14.49
C LYS A 195 -31.03 26.15 13.34
N ILE A 196 -31.04 24.82 13.51
CA ILE A 196 -31.81 23.92 12.64
C ILE A 196 -32.81 23.16 13.52
N LYS A 197 -34.03 23.22 13.03
CA LYS A 197 -35.31 22.96 13.65
C LYS A 197 -35.53 21.46 13.83
N ALA A 198 -36.04 21.09 15.00
CA ALA A 198 -36.54 19.77 15.30
C ALA A 198 -37.82 19.49 14.47
N GLU A 199 -37.92 18.27 13.95
CA GLU A 199 -39.20 17.60 13.76
C GLU A 199 -39.11 16.24 14.45
N ASP A 200 -40.03 16.08 15.40
CA ASP A 200 -40.40 14.84 16.07
C ASP A 200 -40.82 13.79 15.03
N ASN A 201 -40.36 12.55 15.20
CA ASN A 201 -41.28 11.44 15.02
C ASN A 201 -40.97 10.31 16.01
N ASP A 202 -41.84 10.27 17.00
CA ASP A 202 -42.07 9.25 18.00
C ASP A 202 -42.60 7.95 17.34
N GLN A 203 -42.17 6.80 17.89
CA GLN A 203 -42.96 5.59 18.19
C GLN A 203 -42.29 4.24 17.86
N GLY A 204 -42.31 3.37 18.88
CA GLY A 204 -42.27 1.90 18.77
C GLY A 204 -41.04 1.26 19.43
N LYS A 205 -40.96 1.11 20.77
CA LYS A 205 -41.54 0.03 21.61
C LYS A 205 -41.41 -1.40 21.05
N GLY A 206 -40.73 -2.27 21.82
CA GLY A 206 -40.79 -3.74 21.73
C GLY A 206 -39.44 -4.41 22.02
N ASN A 207 -39.02 -4.55 23.27
CA ASN A 207 -39.10 -5.80 24.06
C ASN A 207 -39.00 -7.10 23.24
N GLN A 208 -37.92 -7.87 23.42
CA GLN A 208 -37.98 -9.20 24.05
C GLN A 208 -36.60 -9.84 24.16
N SER A 209 -36.26 -10.15 25.41
CA SER A 209 -35.31 -11.16 25.85
C SER A 209 -35.74 -12.56 25.40
N ILE A 210 -34.83 -13.36 24.84
CA ILE A 210 -34.97 -14.82 24.84
C ILE A 210 -33.59 -15.45 25.09
N SER A 211 -33.54 -16.23 26.16
CA SER A 211 -32.49 -17.16 26.58
C SER A 211 -32.36 -18.36 25.63
N ALA A 212 -31.27 -19.10 25.91
CA ALA A 212 -31.15 -20.56 25.87
C ALA A 212 -30.48 -21.18 24.62
N ASP A 213 -29.33 -21.78 24.91
CA ASP A 213 -28.95 -23.15 24.59
C ASP A 213 -29.13 -23.66 23.16
N ALA A 214 -27.99 -23.90 22.50
CA ALA A 214 -27.89 -24.99 21.54
C ALA A 214 -26.50 -25.65 21.57
N PRO A 215 -26.45 -26.98 21.39
CA PRO A 215 -25.36 -27.82 21.87
C PRO A 215 -24.20 -27.98 20.89
N TYR A 216 -23.05 -28.19 21.51
CA TYR A 216 -21.78 -28.61 20.94
C TYR A 216 -21.95 -29.93 20.14
N SER A 217 -21.97 -29.84 18.81
CA SER A 217 -21.91 -31.00 17.93
C SER A 217 -20.46 -31.35 17.61
N LYS A 218 -20.00 -32.43 18.22
CA LYS A 218 -18.70 -33.08 18.02
C LYS A 218 -18.79 -33.95 16.77
N SER A 219 -18.46 -33.42 15.59
CA SER A 219 -18.36 -34.20 14.36
C SER A 219 -16.95 -34.79 14.20
N GLU A 220 -16.93 -36.09 13.98
CA GLU A 220 -15.79 -36.96 13.77
C GLU A 220 -14.75 -36.42 12.78
N ARG A 221 -13.48 -36.49 13.18
CA ARG A 221 -12.34 -36.43 12.27
C ARG A 221 -12.27 -37.74 11.50
N GLU A 222 -12.83 -37.73 10.30
CA GLU A 222 -12.57 -38.74 9.28
C GLU A 222 -11.13 -38.58 8.79
N ALA A 223 -10.29 -39.57 9.11
CA ALA A 223 -8.91 -39.63 8.68
C ALA A 223 -8.85 -39.97 7.18
N ARG A 224 -8.54 -38.97 6.34
CA ARG A 224 -8.15 -39.25 4.95
C ARG A 224 -6.71 -39.77 4.89
N PRO A 225 -6.44 -40.85 4.15
CA PRO A 225 -5.08 -41.30 3.90
C PRO A 225 -4.31 -40.26 3.08
N ARG A 226 -3.08 -39.97 3.51
CA ARG A 226 -2.12 -39.16 2.74
C ARG A 226 -1.66 -39.99 1.56
N ASP A 227 -2.15 -39.66 0.36
CA ASP A 227 -1.50 -40.08 -0.87
C ASP A 227 -0.14 -39.37 -0.97
N THR A 228 0.91 -40.17 -0.79
CA THR A 228 2.30 -39.83 -1.09
C THR A 228 2.44 -39.56 -2.58
N PHE A 229 2.39 -38.29 -2.97
CA PHE A 229 2.84 -37.87 -4.29
C PHE A 229 4.37 -37.96 -4.35
N ASN A 230 4.85 -38.88 -5.18
CA ASN A 230 6.25 -39.00 -5.56
C ASN A 230 6.76 -37.66 -6.11
N VAL A 231 7.75 -37.10 -5.44
CA VAL A 231 8.60 -36.03 -5.95
C VAL A 231 9.46 -36.64 -7.05
N VAL A 232 9.11 -36.37 -8.31
CA VAL A 232 10.02 -36.61 -9.43
C VAL A 232 11.01 -35.45 -9.42
N ASP A 233 12.24 -35.79 -9.07
CA ASP A 233 13.43 -34.96 -9.11
C ASP A 233 13.60 -34.42 -10.55
N SER A 234 13.37 -33.13 -10.75
CA SER A 234 13.59 -32.45 -12.02
C SER A 234 14.90 -31.68 -11.92
N SER A 235 15.99 -32.44 -11.95
CA SER A 235 17.35 -31.93 -12.09
C SER A 235 17.56 -31.52 -13.56
N VAL A 236 17.03 -30.35 -13.94
CA VAL A 236 17.41 -29.71 -15.22
C VAL A 236 18.50 -28.69 -14.92
N SER A 237 19.74 -29.16 -15.10
CA SER A 237 20.94 -28.32 -15.18
C SER A 237 20.85 -27.35 -16.36
N THR A 238 20.66 -26.07 -16.10
CA THR A 238 21.00 -25.00 -17.05
C THR A 238 22.43 -24.55 -16.79
N SER A 239 23.37 -25.23 -17.43
CA SER A 239 24.75 -24.79 -17.61
C SER A 239 24.82 -24.01 -18.93
N ILE A 240 24.54 -22.70 -18.90
CA ILE A 240 24.71 -21.79 -20.04
C ILE A 240 25.15 -20.41 -19.52
N GLU A 241 26.29 -20.32 -18.81
CA GLU A 241 26.94 -19.01 -18.55
C GLU A 241 28.46 -18.99 -18.80
N ASP A 242 29.13 -20.11 -19.11
CA ASP A 242 30.60 -20.16 -19.23
C ASP A 242 31.17 -20.03 -20.67
N LYS A 243 30.53 -19.28 -21.59
CA LYS A 243 31.07 -19.12 -22.97
C LYS A 243 31.22 -17.69 -23.49
N LEU A 244 31.17 -16.66 -22.64
CA LEU A 244 31.33 -15.27 -23.11
C LEU A 244 32.68 -14.60 -22.84
N ASP A 245 33.63 -15.27 -22.17
CA ASP A 245 34.93 -14.64 -21.82
C ASP A 245 36.14 -15.08 -22.65
N GLN A 246 35.97 -15.90 -23.70
CA GLN A 246 37.09 -16.33 -24.55
C GLN A 246 37.25 -15.58 -25.89
N ALA A 247 36.44 -14.55 -26.16
CA ALA A 247 36.47 -13.84 -27.45
C ALA A 247 37.28 -12.53 -27.47
N SER A 248 37.81 -12.04 -26.34
CA SER A 248 38.53 -10.76 -26.29
C SER A 248 40.07 -10.84 -26.43
N GLU A 249 40.67 -12.02 -26.42
CA GLU A 249 42.14 -12.17 -26.37
C GLU A 249 42.84 -12.27 -27.75
N GLN A 250 42.10 -12.27 -28.88
CA GLN A 250 42.71 -12.46 -30.21
C GLN A 250 42.80 -11.19 -31.10
N ARG A 251 42.55 -9.99 -30.57
CA ARG A 251 42.67 -8.73 -31.35
C ARG A 251 43.91 -7.88 -31.04
N LYS A 252 44.96 -8.46 -30.44
CA LYS A 252 46.23 -7.76 -30.18
C LYS A 252 47.47 -8.53 -30.64
N LYS A 253 47.42 -9.15 -31.82
CA LYS A 253 48.61 -9.52 -32.58
C LYS A 253 48.48 -9.05 -34.02
#